data_AF-A0AAW2BMZ2-F1
#
_entry.id   AF-A0AAW2BMZ2-F1
#
_cell.length_a   1.000
_cell.length_b   1.000
_cell.length_c   1.000
_cell.angle_alpha   90.00
_cell.angle_beta   90.00
_cell.angle_gamma   90.00
#
_symmetry.space_group_name_H-M   'P 1'
#
loop_
_entity.id
_entity.type
_entity.pdbx_description
1 polymer ?
#
loop_
_entity_poly.entity_id
_entity_poly.type
_entity_poly.pdbx_seq_one_letter_code
_entity_poly.pdbx_strand_id
1 'polypeptide(L)'
;MVSVGLADHDNYHAFCRLLGRFKVNYQLSELVNADGYTDWIRLVADFTLKSLHSWQWAGSSVYYLLGMWSRLVTSVRFLKTDTANLLDEYAPKIIEGFISSRFDSLQSEFSDELSEDPLDNVELLQDQLDFIPYLCRFQYETCGMYIMKIMEPILQLYMDGANLQCSQFVSILLLNFEVKFIFFHIKAADSFLNISGCLFNLFVIYHVYLFLGHWQRYGELSKQRLDCAILTFLQQFRKSFVGDYALHSSKQLYARLSELLGIHDHLLLLVAIVRKIVTNLKSYSQSKVVIDHTLSVFLEMTSGSMLGKLLLKLDIIKYIISNHDKEHFPFLDEYRCSRSRTTFYFAIAALIFMEDSLLKFKSSMDPLLQVFVSLESTTDATFHSDAVKYALIGLMRDLRGIAMATKSHRTYCFLFDWLYPARLPLLLKAIAYWTDTPECASAVDKLATFYFIDIVTGESPSSPAALCLAQHVTNCPGLFQEILSTLFEIIIFGDGGNQRNLSRPMLSLILINEETLTNIKGQILASHPPDQQQHLSLCFEKLMADITRSLDLNNRDKFTQNLIRFKNEFRSKRYAAILT
;
A
#
# COMPACT_ATOMS: atom_id res chain seq x y z
N MET A 1 -9.98 46.66 -11.04
CA MET A 1 -10.37 46.62 -12.48
C MET A 1 -10.48 45.16 -12.85
N VAL A 2 -11.60 44.70 -13.38
CA VAL A 2 -11.71 43.34 -13.93
C VAL A 2 -10.81 43.32 -15.16
N SER A 3 -9.72 42.58 -15.10
CA SER A 3 -8.84 42.33 -16.25
C SER A 3 -9.68 41.63 -17.32
N VAL A 4 -9.73 42.19 -18.53
CA VAL A 4 -10.48 41.64 -19.66
C VAL A 4 -9.50 40.99 -20.62
N GLY A 5 -9.72 39.72 -20.94
CA GLY A 5 -8.97 38.99 -21.97
C GLY A 5 -8.16 37.82 -21.44
N LEU A 6 -7.56 37.08 -22.38
CA LEU A 6 -6.77 35.85 -22.13
C LEU A 6 -5.39 36.12 -21.53
N ALA A 7 -5.01 37.37 -21.27
CA ALA A 7 -3.81 37.69 -20.49
C ALA A 7 -4.03 37.52 -18.98
N ASP A 8 -5.29 37.43 -18.56
CA ASP A 8 -5.67 37.14 -17.19
C ASP A 8 -5.81 35.63 -16.96
N HIS A 9 -5.20 35.13 -15.89
CA HIS A 9 -5.14 33.69 -15.61
C HIS A 9 -6.53 33.09 -15.36
N ASP A 10 -7.42 33.79 -14.65
CA ASP A 10 -8.76 33.27 -14.33
C ASP A 10 -9.65 33.21 -15.57
N ASN A 11 -9.61 34.26 -16.40
CA ASN A 11 -10.30 34.27 -17.69
C ASN A 11 -9.78 33.17 -18.61
N TYR A 12 -8.47 32.97 -18.66
CA TYR A 12 -7.86 31.93 -19.47
C TYR A 12 -8.22 30.53 -18.99
N HIS A 13 -8.17 30.29 -17.68
CA HIS A 13 -8.59 29.03 -17.08
C HIS A 13 -10.08 28.74 -17.36
N ALA A 14 -10.95 29.74 -17.24
CA ALA A 14 -12.35 29.63 -17.58
C ALA A 14 -12.58 29.32 -19.07
N PHE A 15 -11.78 29.91 -19.97
CA PHE A 15 -11.84 29.62 -21.40
C PHE A 15 -11.39 28.18 -21.72
N CYS A 16 -10.31 27.70 -21.11
CA CYS A 16 -9.87 26.30 -21.23
C CYS A 16 -10.96 25.33 -20.74
N ARG A 17 -11.65 25.65 -19.63
CA ARG A 17 -12.79 24.86 -19.13
C ARG A 17 -13.97 24.85 -20.11
N LEU A 18 -14.25 25.99 -20.75
CA LEU A 18 -15.30 26.10 -21.77
C LEU A 18 -14.98 25.19 -22.97
N LEU A 19 -13.76 25.25 -23.50
CA LEU A 19 -13.28 24.36 -24.56
C LEU A 19 -13.36 22.89 -24.15
N GLY A 20 -12.91 22.56 -22.94
CA GLY A 20 -13.01 21.23 -22.36
C GLY A 20 -14.44 20.70 -22.25
N ARG A 21 -15.45 21.58 -22.13
CA ARG A 21 -16.88 21.21 -22.10
C ARG A 21 -17.54 21.17 -23.47
N PHE A 22 -16.92 21.73 -24.50
CA PHE A 22 -17.52 21.84 -25.83
C PHE A 22 -17.95 20.48 -26.40
N LYS A 23 -17.08 19.47 -26.32
CA LYS A 23 -17.42 18.08 -26.71
C LYS A 23 -18.47 17.44 -25.80
N VAL A 24 -18.50 17.77 -24.51
CA VAL A 24 -19.51 17.21 -23.58
C VAL A 24 -20.92 17.62 -24.01
N ASN A 25 -21.05 18.78 -24.66
CA ASN A 25 -22.32 19.35 -25.08
C ASN A 25 -22.69 19.04 -26.53
N TYR A 26 -21.73 18.71 -27.40
CA TYR A 26 -21.95 18.51 -28.84
C TYR A 26 -21.27 17.24 -29.36
N GLN A 27 -21.97 16.49 -30.21
CA GLN A 27 -21.39 15.30 -30.83
C GLN A 27 -20.35 15.68 -31.90
N LEU A 28 -19.32 14.86 -32.09
CA LEU A 28 -18.30 15.13 -33.11
C LEU A 28 -18.89 15.24 -34.52
N SER A 29 -19.92 14.45 -34.82
CA SER A 29 -20.68 14.54 -36.07
C SER A 29 -21.35 15.89 -36.28
N GLU A 30 -21.87 16.50 -35.22
CA GLU A 30 -22.48 17.84 -35.28
C GLU A 30 -21.41 18.91 -35.49
N LEU A 31 -20.26 18.77 -34.81
CA LEU A 31 -19.14 19.70 -34.94
C LEU A 31 -18.54 19.70 -36.34
N VAL A 32 -18.28 18.53 -36.93
CA VAL A 32 -17.68 18.41 -38.27
C VAL A 32 -18.59 18.99 -39.35
N ASN A 33 -19.91 18.92 -39.16
CA ASN A 33 -20.91 19.45 -40.10
C ASN A 33 -21.22 20.94 -39.89
N ALA A 34 -20.64 21.59 -38.88
CA ALA A 34 -20.89 23.00 -38.61
C ALA A 34 -20.07 23.91 -39.54
N ASP A 35 -20.68 24.99 -40.01
CA ASP A 35 -20.01 26.03 -40.78
C ASP A 35 -18.86 26.65 -39.95
N GLY A 36 -17.63 26.51 -40.44
CA GLY A 36 -16.42 27.02 -39.77
C GLY A 36 -15.66 26.03 -38.87
N TYR A 37 -16.05 24.74 -38.83
CA TYR A 37 -15.32 23.70 -38.09
C TYR A 37 -13.82 23.68 -38.40
N THR A 38 -13.45 23.81 -39.67
CA THR A 38 -12.06 23.76 -40.14
C THR A 38 -11.21 24.88 -39.55
N ASP A 39 -11.74 26.09 -39.45
CA ASP A 39 -11.03 27.23 -38.87
C ASP A 39 -11.03 27.16 -37.35
N TRP A 40 -12.14 26.70 -36.75
CA TRP A 40 -12.24 26.49 -35.31
C TRP A 40 -11.22 25.47 -34.81
N ILE A 41 -11.15 24.27 -35.42
CA ILE A 41 -10.23 23.22 -34.95
C ILE A 41 -8.77 23.63 -35.12
N ARG A 42 -8.43 24.37 -36.18
CA ARG A 42 -7.10 24.96 -36.38
C ARG A 42 -6.76 25.95 -35.27
N LEU A 43 -7.66 26.89 -34.96
CA LEU A 43 -7.45 27.87 -33.89
C LEU A 43 -7.33 27.20 -32.52
N VAL A 44 -8.13 26.16 -32.25
CA VAL A 44 -8.04 25.39 -31.02
C VAL A 44 -6.72 24.62 -30.94
N ALA A 45 -6.23 24.06 -32.05
CA ALA A 45 -4.92 23.39 -32.10
C ALA A 45 -3.78 24.37 -31.82
N ASP A 46 -3.77 25.52 -32.49
CA ASP A 46 -2.77 26.57 -32.28
C ASP A 46 -2.80 27.10 -30.84
N PHE A 47 -4.00 27.30 -30.29
CA PHE A 47 -4.19 27.70 -28.89
C PHE A 47 -3.65 26.64 -27.93
N THR A 48 -3.95 25.37 -28.19
CA THR A 48 -3.46 24.23 -27.38
C THR A 48 -1.94 24.16 -27.42
N LEU A 49 -1.33 24.26 -28.60
CA LEU A 49 0.13 24.26 -28.74
C LEU A 49 0.77 25.42 -27.99
N LYS A 50 0.24 26.65 -28.11
CA LYS A 50 0.73 27.79 -27.33
C LYS A 50 0.59 27.57 -25.82
N SER A 51 -0.53 27.01 -25.39
CA SER A 51 -0.78 26.65 -23.98
C SER A 51 0.27 25.67 -23.44
N LEU A 52 0.66 24.69 -24.25
CA LEU A 52 1.67 23.70 -23.89
C LEU A 52 3.06 24.32 -23.75
N HIS A 53 3.46 25.20 -24.68
CA HIS A 53 4.74 25.90 -24.57
C HIS A 53 4.79 26.88 -23.38
N SER A 54 3.65 27.49 -23.02
CA SER A 54 3.50 28.36 -21.83
C SER A 54 3.08 27.57 -20.58
N TRP A 55 3.73 26.42 -20.33
CA TRP A 55 3.34 25.47 -19.29
C TRP A 55 3.32 26.05 -17.85
N GLN A 56 4.22 26.98 -17.51
CA GLN A 56 4.28 27.62 -16.19
C GLN A 56 3.00 28.41 -15.88
N TRP A 57 2.43 29.03 -16.91
CA TRP A 57 1.26 29.90 -16.78
C TRP A 57 -0.04 29.14 -17.04
N ALA A 58 -0.02 28.12 -17.91
CA ALA A 58 -1.20 27.33 -18.25
C ALA A 58 -1.35 26.02 -17.44
N GLY A 59 -0.48 25.75 -16.46
CA GLY A 59 -0.24 24.42 -15.88
C GLY A 59 -1.50 23.58 -15.57
N SER A 60 -2.44 24.12 -14.78
CA SER A 60 -3.69 23.42 -14.45
C SER A 60 -4.74 23.47 -15.57
N SER A 61 -4.66 24.47 -16.45
CA SER A 61 -5.58 24.70 -17.57
C SER A 61 -5.36 23.71 -18.72
N VAL A 62 -4.12 23.24 -18.91
CA VAL A 62 -3.74 22.24 -19.94
C VAL A 62 -4.54 20.95 -19.82
N TYR A 63 -4.90 20.56 -18.59
CA TYR A 63 -5.75 19.39 -18.33
C TYR A 63 -7.05 19.40 -19.15
N TYR A 64 -7.75 20.54 -19.22
CA TYR A 64 -9.03 20.64 -19.94
C TYR A 64 -8.85 20.55 -21.46
N LEU A 65 -7.73 21.08 -21.97
CA LEU A 65 -7.40 21.03 -23.39
C LEU A 65 -7.05 19.60 -23.81
N LEU A 66 -6.18 18.91 -23.07
CA LEU A 66 -5.85 17.51 -23.33
C LEU A 66 -7.09 16.60 -23.23
N GLY A 67 -7.94 16.85 -22.24
CA GLY A 67 -9.22 16.14 -22.07
C GLY A 67 -10.17 16.36 -23.25
N MET A 68 -10.21 17.56 -23.82
CA MET A 68 -10.97 17.84 -25.05
C MET A 68 -10.45 17.01 -26.21
N TRP A 69 -9.14 17.06 -26.48
CA TRP A 69 -8.50 16.35 -27.59
C TRP A 69 -8.65 14.84 -27.49
N SER A 70 -8.42 14.25 -26.31
CA SER A 70 -8.66 12.83 -26.02
C SER A 70 -10.10 12.41 -26.34
N ARG A 71 -11.07 13.25 -25.97
CA ARG A 71 -12.48 12.99 -26.26
C ARG A 71 -12.85 13.15 -27.73
N LEU A 72 -12.20 14.05 -28.47
CA LEU A 72 -12.42 14.22 -29.92
C LEU A 72 -11.92 12.97 -30.66
N VAL A 73 -10.67 12.55 -30.44
CA VAL A 73 -10.08 11.39 -31.15
C VAL A 73 -10.77 10.06 -30.83
N THR A 74 -11.26 9.88 -29.60
CA THR A 74 -12.04 8.67 -29.23
C THR A 74 -13.40 8.61 -29.91
N SER A 75 -13.95 9.75 -30.32
CA SER A 75 -15.27 9.84 -30.94
C SER A 75 -15.25 9.64 -32.45
N VAL A 76 -14.06 9.65 -33.07
CA VAL A 76 -13.89 9.48 -34.52
C VAL A 76 -14.45 8.15 -35.01
N ARG A 77 -14.38 7.09 -34.18
CA ARG A 77 -14.92 5.76 -34.52
C ARG A 77 -16.43 5.74 -34.75
N PHE A 78 -17.14 6.79 -34.35
CA PHE A 78 -18.59 6.93 -34.52
C PHE A 78 -18.97 7.86 -35.68
N LEU A 79 -17.98 8.42 -36.40
CA LEU A 79 -18.22 9.17 -37.63
C LEU A 79 -18.45 8.20 -38.80
N LYS A 80 -19.49 8.44 -39.59
CA LYS A 80 -19.88 7.61 -40.75
C LYS A 80 -19.31 8.09 -42.09
N THR A 81 -18.53 9.17 -42.10
CA THR A 81 -18.11 9.89 -43.32
C THR A 81 -16.59 9.95 -43.46
N ASP A 82 -16.10 9.81 -44.70
CA ASP A 82 -14.70 10.03 -45.17
C ASP A 82 -14.29 11.52 -45.12
N THR A 83 -14.71 12.26 -44.11
CA THR A 83 -14.24 13.64 -43.90
C THR A 83 -12.78 13.58 -43.42
N ALA A 84 -11.87 14.19 -44.20
CA ALA A 84 -10.45 14.32 -43.86
C ALA A 84 -10.31 14.79 -42.40
N ASN A 85 -9.89 13.88 -41.53
CA ASN A 85 -9.79 14.15 -40.11
C ASN A 85 -8.64 15.13 -39.91
N LEU A 86 -8.93 16.43 -39.80
CA LEU A 86 -7.93 17.41 -39.33
C LEU A 86 -7.33 16.99 -37.97
N LEU A 87 -8.04 16.14 -37.23
CA LEU A 87 -7.52 15.46 -36.04
C LEU A 87 -6.29 14.59 -36.34
N ASP A 88 -6.16 13.98 -37.52
CA ASP A 88 -4.99 13.19 -37.94
C ASP A 88 -3.73 14.05 -38.04
N GLU A 89 -3.90 15.33 -38.41
CA GLU A 89 -2.81 16.29 -38.50
C GLU A 89 -2.44 16.87 -37.13
N TYR A 90 -3.44 17.25 -36.33
CA TYR A 90 -3.21 18.00 -35.10
C TYR A 90 -2.94 17.12 -33.87
N ALA A 91 -3.50 15.91 -33.78
CA ALA A 91 -3.28 15.03 -32.63
C ALA A 91 -1.78 14.66 -32.44
N PRO A 92 -1.01 14.29 -33.49
CA PRO A 92 0.42 14.08 -33.35
C PRO A 92 1.16 15.35 -32.89
N LYS A 93 0.87 16.50 -33.51
CA LYS A 93 1.50 17.78 -33.15
C LYS A 93 1.28 18.16 -31.69
N ILE A 94 0.10 17.87 -31.15
CA ILE A 94 -0.22 18.14 -29.73
C ILE A 94 0.56 17.21 -28.80
N ILE A 95 0.73 15.95 -29.18
CA ILE A 95 1.59 15.01 -28.42
C ILE A 95 3.03 15.48 -28.47
N GLU A 96 3.55 15.83 -29.65
CA GLU A 96 4.90 16.35 -29.80
C GLU A 96 5.10 17.61 -28.96
N GLY A 97 4.17 18.58 -29.05
CA GLY A 97 4.21 19.80 -28.25
C GLY A 97 4.11 19.54 -26.74
N PHE A 98 3.30 18.58 -26.31
CA PHE A 98 3.21 18.20 -24.90
C PHE A 98 4.53 17.60 -24.42
N ILE A 99 5.08 16.64 -25.18
CA ILE A 99 6.33 15.99 -24.86
C ILE A 99 7.48 17.01 -24.81
N SER A 100 7.62 17.86 -25.83
CA SER A 100 8.62 18.93 -25.87
C SER A 100 8.46 19.89 -24.70
N SER A 101 7.24 20.34 -24.37
CA SER A 101 7.03 21.26 -23.25
C SER A 101 7.45 20.67 -21.89
N ARG A 102 7.31 19.35 -21.72
CA ARG A 102 7.76 18.64 -20.52
C ARG A 102 9.28 18.53 -20.47
N PHE A 103 9.94 18.38 -21.62
CA PHE A 103 11.40 18.43 -21.69
C PHE A 103 11.95 19.83 -21.43
N ASP A 104 11.34 20.86 -22.00
CA ASP A 104 11.74 22.26 -21.80
C ASP A 104 11.60 22.67 -20.33
N SER A 105 10.54 22.21 -19.66
CA SER A 105 10.33 22.39 -18.22
C SER A 105 11.49 21.84 -17.39
N LEU A 106 12.04 20.68 -17.75
CA LEU A 106 13.17 20.07 -17.05
C LEU A 106 14.48 20.82 -17.29
N GLN A 107 14.67 21.43 -18.45
CA GLN A 107 15.88 22.22 -18.74
C GLN A 107 15.91 23.54 -17.96
N SER A 108 14.74 24.16 -17.70
CA SER A 108 14.64 25.41 -16.93
C SER A 108 14.93 25.27 -15.43
N GLU A 109 14.81 24.07 -14.85
CA GLU A 109 15.13 23.80 -13.44
C GLU A 109 16.63 23.91 -13.14
N PHE A 110 17.49 23.64 -14.13
CA PHE A 110 18.94 23.76 -13.96
C PHE A 110 19.42 25.22 -13.81
N SER A 111 18.54 26.20 -14.07
CA SER A 111 18.84 27.62 -13.97
C SER A 111 18.27 28.34 -12.74
N ASP A 112 17.24 27.81 -12.07
CA ASP A 112 16.56 28.49 -10.94
C ASP A 112 16.41 27.56 -9.72
N GLU A 113 17.27 27.74 -8.70
CA GLU A 113 17.28 27.00 -7.41
C GLU A 113 16.00 27.17 -6.55
N LEU A 114 15.06 28.04 -6.96
CA LEU A 114 13.84 28.37 -6.22
C LEU A 114 12.55 27.89 -6.89
N SER A 115 12.62 27.19 -8.02
CA SER A 115 11.43 26.65 -8.68
C SER A 115 10.89 25.41 -7.95
N GLU A 116 9.58 25.38 -7.65
CA GLU A 116 8.92 24.17 -7.13
C GLU A 116 9.12 23.02 -8.13
N ASP A 117 9.53 21.84 -7.65
CA ASP A 117 9.72 20.68 -8.52
C ASP A 117 8.36 20.33 -9.15
N PRO A 118 8.21 20.34 -10.49
CA PRO A 118 6.98 19.95 -11.15
C PRO A 118 6.60 18.47 -10.91
N LEU A 119 7.45 17.68 -10.25
CA LEU A 119 7.12 16.35 -9.67
C LEU A 119 6.44 16.42 -8.31
N ASP A 120 6.42 17.55 -7.61
CA ASP A 120 5.78 17.66 -6.31
C ASP A 120 4.24 17.63 -6.44
N ASN A 121 3.71 17.88 -7.64
CA ASN A 121 2.30 17.71 -7.98
C ASN A 121 2.04 16.47 -8.86
N VAL A 122 2.45 15.29 -8.35
CA VAL A 122 2.29 13.99 -9.02
C VAL A 122 0.84 13.73 -9.45
N GLU A 123 -0.14 14.14 -8.63
CA GLU A 123 -1.57 13.92 -8.91
C GLU A 123 -2.05 14.71 -10.13
N LEU A 124 -1.68 16.00 -10.23
CA LEU A 124 -2.04 16.81 -11.40
C LEU A 124 -1.36 16.30 -12.68
N LEU A 125 -0.10 15.88 -12.58
CA LEU A 125 0.61 15.27 -13.70
C LEU A 125 -0.07 13.97 -14.11
N GLN A 126 -0.43 13.13 -13.14
CA GLN A 126 -1.14 11.88 -13.38
C GLN A 126 -2.43 12.10 -14.16
N ASP A 127 -3.23 13.07 -13.74
CA ASP A 127 -4.51 13.41 -14.36
C ASP A 127 -4.36 13.88 -15.82
N GLN A 128 -3.27 14.56 -16.15
CA GLN A 128 -2.97 14.97 -17.53
C GLN A 128 -2.51 13.79 -18.38
N LEU A 129 -1.69 12.90 -17.81
CA LEU A 129 -1.19 11.70 -18.47
C LEU A 129 -2.31 10.72 -18.85
N ASP A 130 -3.45 10.76 -18.17
CA ASP A 130 -4.60 9.89 -18.45
C ASP A 130 -5.22 10.14 -19.83
N PHE A 131 -5.02 11.31 -20.44
CA PHE A 131 -5.59 11.65 -21.76
C PHE A 131 -4.74 11.26 -22.95
N ILE A 132 -3.44 11.21 -22.76
CA ILE A 132 -2.42 10.92 -23.77
C ILE A 132 -2.61 9.56 -24.48
N PRO A 133 -2.95 8.45 -23.79
CA PRO A 133 -3.12 7.14 -24.41
C PRO A 133 -4.03 7.17 -25.63
N TYR A 134 -5.11 7.92 -25.53
CA TYR A 134 -6.14 8.03 -26.56
C TYR A 134 -5.65 8.77 -27.80
N LEU A 135 -4.83 9.82 -27.61
CA LEU A 135 -4.21 10.58 -28.67
C LEU A 135 -3.15 9.75 -29.39
N CYS A 136 -2.30 9.05 -28.64
CA CYS A 136 -1.26 8.20 -29.23
C CYS A 136 -1.87 7.01 -29.99
N ARG A 137 -2.97 6.42 -29.49
CA ARG A 137 -3.70 5.35 -30.19
C ARG A 137 -4.28 5.81 -31.52
N PHE A 138 -4.67 7.07 -31.60
CA PHE A 138 -5.30 7.62 -32.78
C PHE A 138 -4.32 7.71 -33.96
N GLN A 139 -3.07 8.14 -33.70
CA GLN A 139 -2.00 8.23 -34.70
C GLN A 139 -0.74 7.50 -34.23
N TYR A 140 -0.86 6.17 -34.15
CA TYR A 140 0.15 5.29 -33.53
C TYR A 140 1.55 5.41 -34.15
N GLU A 141 1.64 5.32 -35.48
CA GLU A 141 2.92 5.21 -36.19
C GLU A 141 3.75 6.49 -36.03
N THR A 142 3.13 7.65 -36.27
CA THR A 142 3.77 8.97 -36.14
C THR A 142 4.21 9.24 -34.70
N CYS A 143 3.32 9.02 -33.73
CA CYS A 143 3.64 9.25 -32.32
C CYS A 143 4.73 8.30 -31.82
N GLY A 144 4.68 7.03 -32.23
CA GLY A 144 5.69 6.03 -31.89
C GLY A 144 7.07 6.36 -32.45
N MET A 145 7.16 6.76 -33.72
CA MET A 145 8.43 7.17 -34.33
C MET A 145 9.04 8.41 -33.66
N TYR A 146 8.21 9.41 -33.35
CA TYR A 146 8.67 10.60 -32.66
C TYR A 146 9.23 10.29 -31.26
N ILE A 147 8.52 9.46 -30.50
CA ILE A 147 8.98 9.03 -29.18
C ILE A 147 10.31 8.26 -29.29
N MET A 148 10.42 7.31 -30.22
CA MET A 148 11.68 6.58 -30.45
C MET A 148 12.82 7.53 -30.81
N LYS A 149 12.58 8.51 -31.68
CA LYS A 149 13.56 9.51 -32.10
C LYS A 149 14.12 10.32 -30.92
N ILE A 150 13.29 10.63 -29.92
CA ILE A 150 13.73 11.34 -28.71
C ILE A 150 14.44 10.39 -27.74
N MET A 151 13.94 9.18 -27.58
CA MET A 151 14.43 8.25 -26.57
C MET A 151 15.76 7.59 -26.92
N GLU A 152 16.02 7.32 -28.20
CA GLU A 152 17.28 6.70 -28.68
C GLU A 152 18.55 7.43 -28.19
N PRO A 153 18.71 8.76 -28.40
CA PRO A 153 19.90 9.46 -27.93
C PRO A 153 20.01 9.53 -26.41
N ILE A 154 18.89 9.64 -25.68
CA ILE A 154 18.88 9.64 -24.21
C ILE A 154 19.35 8.29 -23.68
N LEU A 155 18.89 7.19 -24.29
CA LEU A 155 19.33 5.86 -23.94
C LEU A 155 20.81 5.67 -24.23
N GLN A 156 21.31 6.12 -25.38
CA GLN A 156 22.72 6.01 -25.71
C GLN A 156 23.58 6.74 -24.68
N LEU A 157 23.19 7.94 -24.26
CA LEU A 157 23.84 8.69 -23.18
C LEU A 157 23.79 7.93 -21.85
N TYR A 158 22.68 7.27 -21.54
CA TYR A 158 22.57 6.42 -20.35
C TYR A 158 23.50 5.21 -20.41
N MET A 159 23.55 4.51 -21.55
CA MET A 159 24.39 3.32 -21.76
C MET A 159 25.88 3.68 -21.70
N ASP A 160 26.27 4.82 -22.28
CA ASP A 160 27.64 5.32 -22.24
C ASP A 160 28.02 5.78 -20.83
N GLY A 161 27.09 6.46 -20.14
CA GLY A 161 27.24 6.87 -18.73
C GLY A 161 27.24 5.71 -17.75
N ALA A 162 26.60 4.58 -18.06
CA ALA A 162 26.60 3.39 -17.22
C ALA A 162 27.95 2.65 -17.22
N ASN A 163 28.69 2.74 -18.33
CA ASN A 163 30.01 2.13 -18.49
C ASN A 163 31.15 2.99 -17.91
N LEU A 164 30.92 4.28 -17.70
CA LEU A 164 31.87 5.20 -17.09
C LEU A 164 31.47 5.42 -15.63
N GLN A 165 32.35 5.13 -14.66
CA GLN A 165 32.15 5.53 -13.26
C GLN A 165 32.27 7.07 -13.10
N CYS A 166 31.41 7.84 -13.78
CA CYS A 166 31.59 9.28 -13.94
C CYS A 166 30.44 10.11 -13.34
N SER A 167 30.82 10.87 -12.31
CA SER A 167 30.35 12.14 -11.73
C SER A 167 28.88 12.62 -11.84
N GLN A 168 28.50 13.37 -10.78
CA GLN A 168 27.19 13.95 -10.42
C GLN A 168 26.34 14.56 -11.55
N PHE A 169 26.90 14.96 -12.69
CA PHE A 169 26.20 15.68 -13.75
C PHE A 169 25.29 14.78 -14.62
N VAL A 170 25.76 13.55 -14.89
CA VAL A 170 25.01 12.54 -15.67
C VAL A 170 23.86 11.94 -14.83
N SER A 171 24.02 11.95 -13.50
CA SER A 171 23.07 11.38 -12.54
C SER A 171 21.82 12.26 -12.30
N ILE A 172 21.86 13.56 -12.61
CA ILE A 172 20.72 14.48 -12.41
C ILE A 172 19.90 14.60 -13.70
N LEU A 173 20.58 14.65 -14.85
CA LEU A 173 19.94 14.76 -16.16
C LEU A 173 19.18 13.48 -16.57
N LEU A 174 19.75 12.29 -16.32
CA LEU A 174 19.11 11.02 -16.68
C LEU A 174 17.93 10.66 -15.75
N LEU A 175 18.00 11.09 -14.50
CA LEU A 175 17.11 10.60 -13.44
C LEU A 175 15.80 11.41 -13.32
N ASN A 176 15.81 12.68 -13.77
CA ASN A 176 14.60 13.50 -13.93
C ASN A 176 13.85 13.20 -15.24
N PHE A 177 14.56 12.67 -16.25
CA PHE A 177 14.00 12.27 -17.55
C PHE A 177 13.23 10.93 -17.50
N GLU A 178 13.71 9.96 -16.72
CA GLU A 178 13.20 8.58 -16.73
C GLU A 178 11.86 8.38 -15.99
N VAL A 179 11.50 9.23 -15.02
CA VAL A 179 10.30 9.02 -14.19
C VAL A 179 9.02 9.48 -14.89
N LYS A 180 9.04 10.67 -15.51
CA LYS A 180 7.85 11.28 -16.14
C LYS A 180 7.50 10.63 -17.47
N PHE A 181 8.50 10.18 -18.22
CA PHE A 181 8.33 9.64 -19.57
C PHE A 181 7.96 8.15 -19.57
N ILE A 182 8.46 7.37 -18.61
CA ILE A 182 8.02 5.99 -18.40
C ILE A 182 6.55 6.00 -17.92
N PHE A 183 6.15 6.91 -17.03
CA PHE A 183 4.74 7.05 -16.61
C PHE A 183 3.77 7.41 -17.74
N PHE A 184 4.20 8.26 -18.68
CA PHE A 184 3.49 8.59 -19.92
C PHE A 184 3.22 7.35 -20.79
N HIS A 185 4.16 6.41 -20.85
CA HIS A 185 3.98 5.14 -21.57
C HIS A 185 3.09 4.13 -20.86
N ILE A 186 3.01 4.18 -19.54
CA ILE A 186 2.35 3.15 -18.73
C ILE A 186 0.84 3.18 -18.90
N LYS A 187 0.17 4.33 -18.86
CA LYS A 187 -1.27 4.35 -19.20
C LYS A 187 -1.53 4.27 -20.71
N ALA A 188 -0.54 4.62 -21.55
CA ALA A 188 -0.65 4.50 -22.99
C ALA A 188 -0.64 3.03 -23.48
N ALA A 189 -0.08 2.13 -22.67
CA ALA A 189 0.05 0.71 -22.95
C ALA A 189 -1.27 -0.08 -23.00
N ASP A 190 -2.41 0.47 -22.56
CA ASP A 190 -3.72 -0.17 -22.81
C ASP A 190 -4.07 -0.17 -24.32
N SER A 191 -3.27 0.51 -25.15
CA SER A 191 -3.49 0.60 -26.59
C SER A 191 -2.25 0.72 -27.49
N PHE A 192 -1.03 0.80 -26.95
CA PHE A 192 0.23 0.77 -27.73
C PHE A 192 0.56 -0.66 -28.21
N LEU A 193 -0.25 -1.19 -29.14
CA LEU A 193 0.03 -2.47 -29.80
C LEU A 193 0.86 -2.23 -31.08
N ASN A 194 2.14 -1.89 -30.89
CA ASN A 194 3.18 -2.42 -31.76
C ASN A 194 4.48 -2.64 -30.97
N ILE A 195 5.12 -3.75 -31.30
CA ILE A 195 6.07 -4.47 -30.45
C ILE A 195 7.36 -3.68 -30.16
N SER A 196 7.81 -2.84 -31.12
CA SER A 196 9.12 -2.15 -31.10
C SER A 196 9.35 -1.22 -29.90
N GLY A 197 8.38 -0.36 -29.55
CA GLY A 197 8.56 0.62 -28.45
C GLY A 197 8.52 -0.02 -27.05
N CYS A 198 7.74 -1.09 -26.88
CA CYS A 198 7.70 -1.85 -25.62
C CYS A 198 9.03 -2.57 -25.35
N LEU A 199 9.64 -3.10 -26.40
CA LEU A 199 10.93 -3.79 -26.33
C LEU A 199 12.08 -2.86 -26.01
N PHE A 200 12.06 -1.66 -26.60
CA PHE A 200 13.05 -0.64 -26.32
C PHE A 200 13.02 -0.26 -24.83
N ASN A 201 11.84 0.03 -24.28
CA ASN A 201 11.67 0.33 -22.86
C ASN A 201 12.03 -0.85 -21.95
N LEU A 202 11.69 -2.09 -22.30
CA LEU A 202 12.10 -3.25 -21.52
C LEU A 202 13.62 -3.49 -21.61
N PHE A 203 14.24 -3.14 -22.73
CA PHE A 203 15.69 -3.22 -22.91
C PHE A 203 16.44 -2.18 -22.09
N VAL A 204 15.94 -0.94 -22.05
CA VAL A 204 16.41 0.11 -21.14
C VAL A 204 16.31 -0.36 -19.70
N ILE A 205 15.12 -0.82 -19.28
CA ILE A 205 14.88 -1.29 -17.91
C ILE A 205 15.82 -2.44 -17.54
N TYR A 206 16.05 -3.39 -18.45
CA TYR A 206 16.94 -4.52 -18.21
C TYR A 206 18.42 -4.12 -18.16
N HIS A 207 18.89 -3.19 -18.99
CA HIS A 207 20.28 -2.71 -18.96
C HIS A 207 20.55 -1.77 -17.79
N VAL A 208 19.62 -0.86 -17.46
CA VAL A 208 19.58 -0.08 -16.21
C VAL A 208 19.66 -0.99 -14.98
N TYR A 209 19.08 -2.19 -15.09
CA TYR A 209 18.96 -3.19 -14.04
C TYR A 209 20.16 -4.13 -13.90
N LEU A 210 20.79 -4.58 -14.99
CA LEU A 210 21.89 -5.56 -14.93
C LEU A 210 23.28 -4.92 -14.75
N PHE A 211 23.51 -3.71 -15.29
CA PHE A 211 24.88 -3.18 -15.42
C PHE A 211 25.33 -2.25 -14.28
N LEU A 212 24.41 -1.72 -13.48
CA LEU A 212 24.76 -0.73 -12.46
C LEU A 212 24.61 -1.31 -11.05
N GLY A 213 25.77 -1.61 -10.45
CA GLY A 213 25.93 -2.20 -9.12
C GLY A 213 25.03 -1.57 -8.06
N HIS A 214 24.37 -2.44 -7.29
CA HIS A 214 23.24 -2.14 -6.42
C HIS A 214 23.54 -1.26 -5.19
N TRP A 215 24.80 -0.98 -4.84
CA TRP A 215 25.16 -0.58 -3.46
C TRP A 215 25.24 0.93 -3.17
N GLN A 216 25.15 1.82 -4.16
CA GLN A 216 25.34 3.28 -3.97
C GLN A 216 24.12 4.17 -4.31
N ARG A 217 22.92 3.59 -4.43
CA ARG A 217 21.74 4.26 -5.01
C ARG A 217 20.74 4.83 -4.00
N TYR A 218 21.01 4.72 -2.70
CA TYR A 218 19.99 4.71 -1.64
C TYR A 218 19.53 6.07 -1.11
N GLY A 219 20.37 7.11 -1.18
CA GLY A 219 20.06 8.42 -0.60
C GLY A 219 19.31 9.37 -1.53
N GLU A 220 19.20 9.05 -2.82
CA GLU A 220 18.71 9.98 -3.84
C GLU A 220 17.24 9.72 -4.16
N LEU A 221 16.37 10.70 -3.85
CA LEU A 221 14.92 10.68 -4.11
C LEU A 221 14.59 10.34 -5.57
N SER A 222 15.39 10.85 -6.48
CA SER A 222 15.27 10.68 -7.92
C SER A 222 15.46 9.20 -8.35
N LYS A 223 16.34 8.44 -7.69
CA LYS A 223 16.51 6.98 -7.93
C LYS A 223 15.31 6.18 -7.42
N GLN A 224 14.71 6.61 -6.30
CA GLN A 224 13.49 6.00 -5.76
C GLN A 224 12.29 6.22 -6.69
N ARG A 225 12.17 7.42 -7.26
CA ARG A 225 11.13 7.76 -8.25
C ARG A 225 11.27 6.92 -9.52
N LEU A 226 12.49 6.70 -10.01
CA LEU A 226 12.78 5.81 -11.15
C LEU A 226 12.28 4.39 -10.89
N ASP A 227 12.62 3.87 -9.72
CA ASP A 227 12.24 2.53 -9.30
C ASP A 227 10.72 2.33 -9.25
N CYS A 228 9.98 3.33 -8.76
CA CYS A 228 8.52 3.33 -8.76
C CYS A 228 7.94 3.37 -10.19
N ALA A 229 8.53 4.17 -11.09
CA ALA A 229 8.10 4.22 -12.48
C ALA A 229 8.33 2.86 -13.19
N ILE A 230 9.49 2.23 -12.98
CA ILE A 230 9.79 0.89 -13.52
C ILE A 230 8.77 -0.14 -13.02
N LEU A 231 8.43 -0.12 -11.73
CA LEU A 231 7.44 -1.03 -11.16
C LEU A 231 6.05 -0.84 -11.77
N THR A 232 5.62 0.41 -11.93
CA THR A 232 4.33 0.74 -12.56
C THR A 232 4.32 0.25 -14.03
N PHE A 233 5.46 0.34 -14.73
CA PHE A 233 5.60 -0.20 -16.10
C PHE A 233 5.49 -1.70 -16.15
N LEU A 234 6.25 -2.40 -15.31
CA LEU A 234 6.19 -3.85 -15.26
C LEU A 234 4.79 -4.35 -14.90
N GLN A 235 4.08 -3.63 -14.01
CA GLN A 235 2.71 -3.94 -13.63
C GLN A 235 1.76 -3.88 -14.83
N GLN A 236 1.81 -2.81 -15.63
CA GLN A 236 0.94 -2.67 -16.81
C GLN A 236 1.37 -3.57 -17.97
N PHE A 237 2.67 -3.69 -18.21
CA PHE A 237 3.22 -4.58 -19.23
C PHE A 237 2.75 -6.01 -18.97
N ARG A 238 2.82 -6.47 -17.70
CA ARG A 238 2.23 -7.74 -17.29
C ARG A 238 0.72 -7.78 -17.56
N LYS A 239 -0.08 -6.78 -17.15
CA LYS A 239 -1.54 -6.78 -17.40
C LYS A 239 -1.90 -6.95 -18.88
N SER A 240 -1.07 -6.40 -19.76
CA SER A 240 -1.31 -6.39 -21.22
C SER A 240 -0.86 -7.69 -21.90
N PHE A 241 0.19 -8.34 -21.40
CA PHE A 241 0.84 -9.48 -22.08
C PHE A 241 0.86 -10.80 -21.28
N VAL A 242 0.50 -10.78 -19.99
CA VAL A 242 0.55 -11.93 -19.07
C VAL A 242 -0.71 -11.98 -18.19
N GLY A 243 -1.61 -12.92 -18.45
CA GLY A 243 -2.85 -13.07 -17.67
C GLY A 243 -3.99 -13.68 -18.47
N ASP A 244 -5.17 -13.77 -17.86
CA ASP A 244 -6.39 -14.35 -18.45
C ASP A 244 -6.92 -13.55 -19.67
N TYR A 245 -6.47 -12.31 -19.86
CA TYR A 245 -6.85 -11.42 -20.97
C TYR A 245 -5.72 -11.16 -21.98
N ALA A 246 -4.60 -11.89 -21.91
CA ALA A 246 -3.45 -11.66 -22.79
C ALA A 246 -3.86 -11.81 -24.28
N LEU A 247 -3.74 -10.73 -25.05
CA LEU A 247 -4.05 -10.74 -26.48
C LEU A 247 -3.16 -11.75 -27.23
N HIS A 248 -3.70 -12.32 -28.31
CA HIS A 248 -3.07 -13.27 -29.24
C HIS A 248 -1.74 -12.79 -29.90
N SER A 249 -1.19 -11.63 -29.54
CA SER A 249 0.00 -10.99 -30.12
C SER A 249 1.34 -11.37 -29.44
N SER A 250 1.38 -12.43 -28.63
CA SER A 250 2.55 -12.78 -27.81
C SER A 250 3.77 -13.29 -28.60
N LYS A 251 3.58 -13.95 -29.76
CA LYS A 251 4.70 -14.61 -30.48
C LYS A 251 5.77 -13.65 -30.99
N GLN A 252 5.38 -12.58 -31.69
CA GLN A 252 6.33 -11.63 -32.25
C GLN A 252 6.98 -10.76 -31.16
N LEU A 253 6.25 -10.48 -30.06
CA LEU A 253 6.81 -9.84 -28.88
C LEU A 253 7.90 -10.70 -28.24
N TYR A 254 7.60 -11.97 -27.93
CA TYR A 254 8.57 -12.87 -27.30
C TYR A 254 9.75 -13.22 -28.21
N ALA A 255 9.57 -13.29 -29.53
CA ALA A 255 10.67 -13.45 -30.47
C ALA A 255 11.70 -12.32 -30.34
N ARG A 256 11.23 -11.09 -30.17
CA ARG A 256 12.11 -9.93 -30.07
C ARG A 256 12.61 -9.67 -28.65
N LEU A 257 11.84 -10.00 -27.62
CA LEU A 257 12.30 -10.06 -26.23
C LEU A 257 13.40 -11.11 -26.03
N SER A 258 13.28 -12.22 -26.74
CA SER A 258 14.30 -13.27 -26.81
C SER A 258 15.61 -12.73 -27.38
N GLU A 259 15.57 -12.02 -28.52
CA GLU A 259 16.76 -11.44 -29.16
C GLU A 259 17.45 -10.38 -28.29
N LEU A 260 16.67 -9.51 -27.64
CA LEU A 260 17.21 -8.36 -26.91
C LEU A 260 17.59 -8.69 -25.45
N LEU A 261 16.85 -9.60 -24.80
CA LEU A 261 16.87 -9.79 -23.34
C LEU A 261 16.93 -11.26 -22.92
N GLY A 262 16.88 -12.20 -23.85
CA GLY A 262 16.76 -13.62 -23.53
C GLY A 262 15.42 -13.99 -22.86
N ILE A 263 14.39 -13.13 -22.96
CA ILE A 263 13.07 -13.42 -22.40
C ILE A 263 12.21 -14.07 -23.49
N HIS A 264 12.21 -15.40 -23.48
CA HIS A 264 11.54 -16.21 -24.51
C HIS A 264 10.05 -16.45 -24.24
N ASP A 265 9.61 -16.31 -22.99
CA ASP A 265 8.24 -16.60 -22.59
C ASP A 265 7.75 -15.76 -21.40
N HIS A 266 6.49 -15.95 -21.05
CA HIS A 266 5.84 -15.27 -19.94
C HIS A 266 6.40 -15.67 -18.56
N LEU A 267 6.98 -16.86 -18.40
CA LEU A 267 7.58 -17.29 -17.13
C LEU A 267 8.88 -16.52 -16.86
N LEU A 268 9.75 -16.38 -17.86
CA LEU A 268 10.97 -15.59 -17.75
C LEU A 268 10.67 -14.10 -17.52
N LEU A 269 9.59 -13.59 -18.11
CA LEU A 269 9.11 -12.25 -17.81
C LEU A 269 8.67 -12.11 -16.35
N LEU A 270 7.91 -13.08 -15.83
CA LEU A 270 7.54 -13.09 -14.40
C LEU A 270 8.78 -13.21 -13.49
N VAL A 271 9.80 -13.99 -13.88
CA VAL A 271 11.08 -14.03 -13.16
C VAL A 271 11.73 -12.65 -13.12
N ALA A 272 11.77 -11.91 -14.22
CA ALA A 272 12.34 -10.57 -14.26
C ALA A 272 11.59 -9.61 -13.33
N ILE A 273 10.25 -9.64 -13.33
CA ILE A 273 9.41 -8.80 -12.46
C ILE A 273 9.61 -9.16 -10.98
N VAL A 274 9.58 -10.45 -10.63
CA VAL A 274 9.79 -10.89 -9.24
C VAL A 274 11.21 -10.57 -8.78
N ARG A 275 12.20 -10.68 -9.66
CA ARG A 275 13.58 -10.31 -9.35
C ARG A 275 13.68 -8.82 -9.04
N LYS A 276 12.97 -7.96 -9.79
CA LYS A 276 12.88 -6.53 -9.49
C LYS A 276 12.23 -6.27 -8.13
N ILE A 277 11.14 -6.96 -7.81
CA ILE A 277 10.49 -6.89 -6.49
C ILE A 277 11.48 -7.26 -5.38
N VAL A 278 12.17 -8.40 -5.50
CA VAL A 278 13.15 -8.86 -4.51
C VAL A 278 14.30 -7.87 -4.37
N THR A 279 14.84 -7.36 -5.48
CA THR A 279 15.86 -6.31 -5.45
C THR A 279 15.36 -5.12 -4.63
N ASN A 280 14.17 -4.60 -4.94
CA ASN A 280 13.66 -3.40 -4.27
C ASN A 280 13.42 -3.62 -2.77
N LEU A 281 12.89 -4.78 -2.37
CA LEU A 281 12.69 -5.13 -0.96
C LEU A 281 14.02 -5.30 -0.20
N LYS A 282 15.09 -5.75 -0.86
CA LYS A 282 16.43 -5.88 -0.28
C LYS A 282 17.15 -4.53 -0.19
N SER A 283 17.00 -3.71 -1.21
CA SER A 283 17.76 -2.49 -1.46
C SER A 283 17.14 -1.26 -0.77
N TYR A 284 15.83 -1.06 -0.86
CA TYR A 284 15.19 0.19 -0.42
C TYR A 284 14.59 0.10 0.99
N SER A 285 15.26 -0.57 1.93
CA SER A 285 14.73 -0.85 3.28
C SER A 285 14.22 0.40 4.02
N GLN A 286 14.88 1.54 3.82
CA GLN A 286 14.55 2.82 4.44
C GLN A 286 13.46 3.62 3.73
N SER A 287 13.15 3.32 2.46
CA SER A 287 12.17 4.07 1.67
C SER A 287 10.80 3.42 1.74
N LYS A 288 9.96 3.91 2.66
CA LYS A 288 8.57 3.46 2.79
C LYS A 288 7.80 3.53 1.46
N VAL A 289 8.01 4.59 0.67
CA VAL A 289 7.30 4.82 -0.59
C VAL A 289 7.60 3.71 -1.60
N VAL A 290 8.88 3.39 -1.82
CA VAL A 290 9.29 2.33 -2.74
C VAL A 290 8.82 0.96 -2.25
N ILE A 291 8.95 0.69 -0.95
CA ILE A 291 8.51 -0.58 -0.35
C ILE A 291 7.00 -0.75 -0.49
N ASP A 292 6.19 0.25 -0.17
CA ASP A 292 4.73 0.18 -0.27
C ASP A 292 4.29 -0.06 -1.71
N HIS A 293 4.87 0.66 -2.68
CA HIS A 293 4.57 0.46 -4.10
C HIS A 293 5.01 -0.93 -4.60
N THR A 294 6.21 -1.37 -4.22
CA THR A 294 6.74 -2.71 -4.54
C THR A 294 5.82 -3.82 -4.02
N LEU A 295 5.39 -3.72 -2.76
CA LEU A 295 4.51 -4.71 -2.14
C LEU A 295 3.09 -4.65 -2.70
N SER A 296 2.61 -3.48 -3.11
CA SER A 296 1.33 -3.35 -3.81
C SER A 296 1.34 -4.15 -5.13
N VAL A 297 2.40 -3.98 -5.94
CA VAL A 297 2.57 -4.75 -7.18
C VAL A 297 2.68 -6.24 -6.90
N PHE A 298 3.47 -6.62 -5.88
CA PHE A 298 3.62 -8.03 -5.51
C PHE A 298 2.31 -8.67 -5.06
N LEU A 299 1.56 -8.02 -4.17
CA LEU A 299 0.26 -8.51 -3.70
C LEU A 299 -0.76 -8.63 -4.84
N GLU A 300 -0.78 -7.68 -5.77
CA GLU A 300 -1.64 -7.79 -6.95
C GLU A 300 -1.29 -9.04 -7.78
N MET A 301 0.00 -9.36 -7.93
CA MET A 301 0.46 -10.55 -8.63
C MET A 301 0.03 -11.85 -7.92
N THR A 302 -0.03 -11.87 -6.59
CA THR A 302 -0.45 -13.08 -5.84
C THR A 302 -1.96 -13.23 -5.70
N SER A 303 -2.73 -12.18 -6.00
CA SER A 303 -4.19 -12.18 -5.84
C SER A 303 -4.95 -13.07 -6.84
N GLY A 304 -4.44 -13.25 -8.06
CA GLY A 304 -5.08 -14.03 -9.13
C GLY A 304 -4.77 -15.54 -9.07
N SER A 305 -5.78 -16.40 -9.19
CA SER A 305 -5.61 -17.86 -9.04
C SER A 305 -4.71 -18.49 -10.11
N MET A 306 -4.84 -18.10 -11.38
CA MET A 306 -3.99 -18.62 -12.47
C MET A 306 -2.55 -18.10 -12.34
N LEU A 307 -2.40 -16.79 -12.16
CA LEU A 307 -1.09 -16.16 -12.03
C LEU A 307 -0.33 -16.66 -10.79
N GLY A 308 -1.00 -16.83 -9.65
CA GLY A 308 -0.39 -17.39 -8.44
C GLY A 308 0.16 -18.80 -8.65
N LYS A 309 -0.54 -19.65 -9.41
CA LYS A 309 -0.04 -21.00 -9.77
C LYS A 309 1.20 -20.94 -10.67
N LEU A 310 1.30 -19.95 -11.56
CA LEU A 310 2.50 -19.73 -12.36
C LEU A 310 3.66 -19.22 -11.50
N LEU A 311 3.40 -18.29 -10.57
CA LEU A 311 4.41 -17.76 -9.65
C LEU A 311 5.03 -18.87 -8.79
N LEU A 312 4.21 -19.81 -8.31
CA LEU A 312 4.70 -20.95 -7.52
C LEU A 312 5.65 -21.89 -8.29
N LYS A 313 5.68 -21.83 -9.63
CA LYS A 313 6.68 -22.58 -10.44
C LYS A 313 8.06 -21.95 -10.37
N LEU A 314 8.16 -20.66 -10.04
CA LEU A 314 9.40 -19.91 -10.08
C LEU A 314 10.25 -20.17 -8.83
N ASP A 315 11.52 -20.51 -9.00
CA ASP A 315 12.41 -20.79 -7.86
C ASP A 315 12.66 -19.56 -7.00
N ILE A 316 12.61 -18.36 -7.58
CA ILE A 316 12.69 -17.10 -6.82
C ILE A 316 11.50 -16.93 -5.85
N ILE A 317 10.31 -17.41 -6.20
CA ILE A 317 9.14 -17.36 -5.31
C ILE A 317 9.29 -18.37 -4.19
N LYS A 318 9.75 -19.59 -4.49
CA LYS A 318 10.07 -20.59 -3.46
C LYS A 318 11.14 -20.08 -2.50
N TYR A 319 12.15 -19.41 -3.02
CA TYR A 319 13.18 -18.75 -2.21
C TYR A 319 12.59 -17.69 -1.27
N ILE A 320 11.70 -16.82 -1.75
CA ILE A 320 11.00 -15.83 -0.90
C ILE A 320 10.18 -16.53 0.19
N ILE A 321 9.43 -17.58 -0.16
CA ILE A 321 8.60 -18.34 0.79
C ILE A 321 9.45 -19.01 1.87
N SER A 322 10.66 -19.48 1.54
CA SER A 322 11.55 -20.11 2.50
C SER A 322 12.40 -19.13 3.33
N ASN A 323 12.64 -17.91 2.83
CA ASN A 323 13.62 -16.97 3.40
C ASN A 323 13.01 -15.55 3.58
N HIS A 324 11.89 -15.45 4.29
CA HIS A 324 11.14 -14.19 4.48
C HIS A 324 11.44 -13.50 5.83
N ASP A 325 12.66 -13.66 6.34
CA ASP A 325 13.16 -13.01 7.55
C ASP A 325 13.92 -11.69 7.24
N LYS A 326 14.34 -11.01 8.31
CA LYS A 326 15.01 -9.71 8.23
C LYS A 326 16.45 -9.76 7.69
N GLU A 327 17.12 -10.91 7.73
CA GLU A 327 18.46 -11.06 7.13
C GLU A 327 18.36 -11.04 5.61
N HIS A 328 17.31 -11.65 5.08
CA HIS A 328 17.02 -11.69 3.65
C HIS A 328 16.27 -10.45 3.16
N PHE A 329 15.44 -9.84 3.99
CA PHE A 329 14.64 -8.66 3.68
C PHE A 329 14.77 -7.58 4.77
N PRO A 330 15.80 -6.70 4.67
CA PRO A 330 16.14 -5.75 5.73
C PRO A 330 15.03 -4.74 6.07
N PHE A 331 14.11 -4.47 5.14
CA PHE A 331 12.96 -3.58 5.39
C PHE A 331 12.04 -4.06 6.52
N LEU A 332 12.11 -5.34 6.89
CA LEU A 332 11.34 -5.92 7.99
C LEU A 332 11.80 -5.40 9.36
N ASP A 333 13.06 -4.99 9.51
CA ASP A 333 13.60 -4.43 10.76
C ASP A 333 13.25 -2.93 10.91
N GLU A 334 12.86 -2.28 9.81
CA GLU A 334 12.55 -0.85 9.78
C GLU A 334 11.16 -0.52 10.32
N TYR A 335 11.11 0.18 11.46
CA TYR A 335 9.84 0.54 12.11
C TYR A 335 8.90 1.37 11.21
N ARG A 336 9.46 2.25 10.36
CA ARG A 336 8.71 3.05 9.38
C ARG A 336 7.93 2.17 8.38
N CYS A 337 8.46 0.99 8.09
CA CYS A 337 7.89 -0.01 7.19
C CYS A 337 7.03 -1.07 7.92
N SER A 338 6.69 -0.86 9.20
CA SER A 338 5.90 -1.81 10.01
C SER A 338 4.55 -2.18 9.40
N ARG A 339 3.85 -1.23 8.75
CA ARG A 339 2.59 -1.51 8.03
C ARG A 339 2.85 -2.35 6.76
N SER A 340 3.96 -2.10 6.10
CA SER A 340 4.39 -2.79 4.87
C SER A 340 4.64 -4.27 5.16
N ARG A 341 5.11 -4.64 6.36
CA ARG A 341 5.21 -6.05 6.82
C ARG A 341 3.90 -6.81 6.64
N THR A 342 2.76 -6.22 7.04
CA THR A 342 1.45 -6.87 6.89
C THR A 342 1.13 -7.18 5.42
N THR A 343 1.43 -6.27 4.50
CA THR A 343 1.22 -6.48 3.05
C THR A 343 2.14 -7.57 2.50
N PHE A 344 3.41 -7.60 2.93
CA PHE A 344 4.37 -8.62 2.53
C PHE A 344 3.94 -10.02 2.94
N TYR A 345 3.59 -10.19 4.22
CA TYR A 345 3.11 -11.47 4.74
C TYR A 345 1.75 -11.87 4.18
N PHE A 346 0.88 -10.90 3.86
CA PHE A 346 -0.35 -11.19 3.13
C PHE A 346 -0.08 -11.74 1.73
N ALA A 347 0.85 -11.15 0.98
CA ALA A 347 1.21 -11.62 -0.35
C ALA A 347 1.84 -13.02 -0.34
N ILE A 348 2.78 -13.28 0.58
CA ILE A 348 3.43 -14.58 0.74
C ILE A 348 2.43 -15.65 1.18
N ALA A 349 1.62 -15.36 2.21
CA ALA A 349 0.64 -16.32 2.70
C ALA A 349 -0.42 -16.67 1.64
N ALA A 350 -0.80 -15.71 0.79
CA ALA A 350 -1.69 -15.98 -0.33
C ALA A 350 -1.12 -17.05 -1.30
N LEU A 351 0.20 -17.05 -1.51
CA LEU A 351 0.88 -18.09 -2.30
C LEU A 351 0.96 -19.42 -1.55
N ILE A 352 1.34 -19.40 -0.26
CA ILE A 352 1.44 -20.61 0.56
C ILE A 352 0.10 -21.35 0.62
N PHE A 353 -1.00 -20.64 0.88
CA PHE A 353 -2.32 -21.24 0.95
C PHE A 353 -2.84 -21.74 -0.39
N MET A 354 -2.31 -21.24 -1.52
CA MET A 354 -2.67 -21.72 -2.85
C MET A 354 -2.14 -23.15 -3.12
N GLU A 355 -1.09 -23.58 -2.42
CA GLU A 355 -0.57 -24.95 -2.50
C GLU A 355 -1.43 -25.98 -1.73
N ASP A 356 -2.34 -25.51 -0.87
CA ASP A 356 -3.28 -26.31 -0.08
C ASP A 356 -2.66 -27.51 0.67
N SER A 357 -1.43 -27.33 1.18
CA SER A 357 -0.69 -28.36 1.91
C SER A 357 -0.28 -27.89 3.31
N LEU A 358 -0.77 -28.58 4.34
CA LEU A 358 -0.43 -28.29 5.73
C LEU A 358 1.07 -28.44 6.02
N LEU A 359 1.74 -29.41 5.40
CA LEU A 359 3.18 -29.62 5.59
C LEU A 359 3.98 -28.44 5.03
N LYS A 360 3.63 -27.96 3.83
CA LYS A 360 4.28 -26.81 3.22
C LYS A 360 3.97 -25.51 3.94
N PHE A 361 2.75 -25.38 4.47
CA PHE A 361 2.41 -24.29 5.37
C PHE A 361 3.33 -24.29 6.58
N LYS A 362 3.46 -25.42 7.30
CA LYS A 362 4.32 -25.52 8.48
C LYS A 362 5.79 -25.18 8.19
N SER A 363 6.38 -25.75 7.12
CA SER A 363 7.77 -25.44 6.75
C SER A 363 7.96 -23.97 6.37
N SER A 364 6.96 -23.35 5.74
CA SER A 364 7.00 -21.93 5.41
C SER A 364 6.80 -21.02 6.62
N MET A 365 6.47 -21.56 7.80
CA MET A 365 6.35 -20.78 9.03
C MET A 365 7.60 -20.91 9.92
N ASP A 366 8.62 -21.69 9.50
CA ASP A 366 9.82 -21.92 10.31
C ASP A 366 10.58 -20.63 10.67
N PRO A 367 10.74 -19.62 9.78
CA PRO A 367 11.37 -18.35 10.16
C PRO A 367 10.59 -17.61 11.26
N LEU A 368 9.26 -17.62 11.20
CA LEU A 368 8.40 -17.03 12.26
C LEU A 368 8.47 -17.83 13.55
N LEU A 369 8.59 -19.15 13.46
CA LEU A 369 8.75 -20.01 14.62
C LEU A 369 10.04 -19.67 15.38
N GLN A 370 11.13 -19.33 14.70
CA GLN A 370 12.35 -18.87 15.38
C GLN A 370 12.12 -17.57 16.16
N VAL A 371 11.27 -16.67 15.65
CA VAL A 371 10.89 -15.45 16.39
C VAL A 371 10.10 -15.81 17.66
N PHE A 372 9.13 -16.72 17.58
CA PHE A 372 8.41 -17.24 18.76
C PHE A 372 9.38 -17.81 19.81
N VAL A 373 10.27 -18.71 19.41
CA VAL A 373 11.26 -19.34 20.30
C VAL A 373 12.19 -18.31 20.96
N SER A 374 12.62 -17.29 20.21
CA SER A 374 13.46 -16.21 20.75
C SER A 374 12.72 -15.37 21.80
N LEU A 375 11.43 -15.10 21.59
CA LEU A 375 10.61 -14.32 22.51
C LEU A 375 10.20 -15.15 23.75
N GLU A 376 9.94 -16.44 23.58
CA GLU A 376 9.62 -17.37 24.67
C GLU A 376 10.82 -17.58 25.61
N SER A 377 12.04 -17.57 25.07
CA SER A 377 13.27 -17.69 25.89
C SER A 377 13.65 -16.38 26.61
N THR A 378 12.93 -15.28 26.38
CA THR A 378 13.23 -13.98 26.99
C THR A 378 12.73 -13.92 28.44
N THR A 379 13.59 -13.48 29.36
CA THR A 379 13.26 -13.35 30.80
C THR A 379 12.28 -12.21 31.07
N ASP A 380 11.47 -12.32 32.12
CA ASP A 380 10.43 -11.31 32.43
C ASP A 380 11.00 -9.90 32.66
N ALA A 381 12.22 -9.81 33.19
CA ALA A 381 12.90 -8.53 33.40
C ALA A 381 13.28 -7.82 32.09
N THR A 382 13.57 -8.57 31.02
CA THR A 382 13.97 -8.02 29.72
C THR A 382 12.81 -7.89 28.74
N PHE A 383 11.65 -8.45 29.08
CA PHE A 383 10.44 -8.42 28.26
C PHE A 383 9.88 -7.00 28.04
N HIS A 384 10.23 -6.04 28.91
CA HIS A 384 9.88 -4.62 28.79
C HIS A 384 10.80 -3.83 27.86
N SER A 385 11.83 -4.44 27.28
CA SER A 385 12.75 -3.75 26.37
C SER A 385 12.05 -3.34 25.07
N ASP A 386 12.44 -2.19 24.51
CA ASP A 386 11.96 -1.74 23.20
C ASP A 386 12.26 -2.78 22.10
N ALA A 387 13.35 -3.53 22.23
CA ALA A 387 13.69 -4.62 21.31
C ALA A 387 12.60 -5.71 21.29
N VAL A 388 12.15 -6.17 22.45
CA VAL A 388 11.07 -7.15 22.58
C VAL A 388 9.74 -6.56 22.09
N LYS A 389 9.46 -5.29 22.43
CA LYS A 389 8.29 -4.56 21.93
C LYS A 389 8.22 -4.57 20.41
N TYR A 390 9.30 -4.16 19.74
CA TYR A 390 9.35 -4.09 18.28
C TYR A 390 9.29 -5.47 17.63
N ALA A 391 9.93 -6.48 18.22
CA ALA A 391 9.82 -7.87 17.78
C ALA A 391 8.36 -8.37 17.85
N LEU A 392 7.65 -8.09 18.94
CA LEU A 392 6.24 -8.46 19.11
C LEU A 392 5.32 -7.72 18.15
N ILE A 393 5.51 -6.40 17.97
CA ILE A 393 4.75 -5.61 16.99
C ILE A 393 4.98 -6.17 15.58
N GLY A 394 6.22 -6.48 15.24
CA GLY A 394 6.59 -7.13 13.98
C GLY A 394 5.86 -8.46 13.80
N LEU A 395 5.96 -9.36 14.78
CA LEU A 395 5.29 -10.65 14.77
C LEU A 395 3.76 -10.51 14.58
N MET A 396 3.12 -9.56 15.28
CA MET A 396 1.69 -9.32 15.13
C MET A 396 1.32 -8.80 13.73
N ARG A 397 2.17 -7.96 13.13
CA ARG A 397 1.98 -7.48 11.75
C ARG A 397 2.09 -8.62 10.75
N ASP A 398 3.02 -9.54 10.97
CA ASP A 398 3.25 -10.71 10.13
C ASP A 398 2.07 -11.69 10.22
N LEU A 399 1.66 -12.06 11.44
CA LEU A 399 0.49 -12.91 11.71
C LEU A 399 -0.80 -12.32 11.13
N ARG A 400 -0.99 -11.00 11.25
CA ARG A 400 -2.13 -10.32 10.64
C ARG A 400 -2.14 -10.49 9.12
N GLY A 401 -0.99 -10.33 8.46
CA GLY A 401 -0.87 -10.52 7.02
C GLY A 401 -1.25 -11.95 6.63
N ILE A 402 -0.73 -12.95 7.36
CA ILE A 402 -1.04 -14.37 7.12
C ILE A 402 -2.53 -14.64 7.31
N ALA A 403 -3.14 -14.13 8.39
CA ALA A 403 -4.56 -14.29 8.65
C ALA A 403 -5.43 -13.68 7.53
N MET A 404 -5.05 -12.51 7.00
CA MET A 404 -5.75 -11.87 5.88
C MET A 404 -5.75 -12.73 4.59
N ALA A 405 -4.78 -13.64 4.44
CA ALA A 405 -4.72 -14.56 3.30
C ALA A 405 -5.65 -15.78 3.41
N THR A 406 -6.26 -16.01 4.58
CA THR A 406 -7.17 -17.15 4.78
C THR A 406 -8.50 -16.89 4.07
N LYS A 407 -8.73 -17.59 2.93
CA LYS A 407 -9.93 -17.43 2.09
C LYS A 407 -10.99 -18.52 2.32
N SER A 408 -10.64 -19.56 3.06
CA SER A 408 -11.52 -20.70 3.34
C SER A 408 -11.35 -21.21 4.77
N HIS A 409 -12.38 -21.92 5.26
CA HIS A 409 -12.33 -22.60 6.57
C HIS A 409 -11.08 -23.48 6.72
N ARG A 410 -10.70 -24.21 5.65
CA ARG A 410 -9.52 -25.07 5.66
C ARG A 410 -8.20 -24.29 5.85
N THR A 411 -8.01 -23.20 5.12
CA THR A 411 -6.81 -22.35 5.27
C THR A 411 -6.75 -21.67 6.64
N TYR A 412 -7.92 -21.32 7.20
CA TYR A 412 -8.02 -20.86 8.57
C TYR A 412 -7.60 -21.95 9.57
N CYS A 413 -8.07 -23.20 9.40
CA CYS A 413 -7.64 -24.32 10.24
C CYS A 413 -6.13 -24.52 10.22
N PHE A 414 -5.45 -24.39 9.06
CA PHE A 414 -3.99 -24.51 9.01
C PHE A 414 -3.29 -23.48 9.91
N LEU A 415 -3.73 -22.22 9.85
CA LEU A 415 -3.19 -21.15 10.69
C LEU A 415 -3.55 -21.37 12.16
N PHE A 416 -4.80 -21.75 12.44
CA PHE A 416 -5.29 -21.99 13.79
C PHE A 416 -4.55 -23.14 14.46
N ASP A 417 -4.42 -24.29 13.80
CA ASP A 417 -3.70 -25.48 14.29
C ASP A 417 -2.20 -25.21 14.50
N TRP A 418 -1.64 -24.23 13.79
CA TRP A 418 -0.27 -23.80 14.01
C TRP A 418 -0.18 -22.82 15.18
N LEU A 419 -1.09 -21.88 15.36
CA LEU A 419 -1.05 -20.97 16.51
C LEU A 419 -1.42 -21.66 17.83
N TYR A 420 -2.42 -22.54 17.79
CA TYR A 420 -3.03 -23.15 18.95
C TYR A 420 -2.55 -24.60 19.18
N PRO A 421 -2.31 -25.04 20.43
CA PRO A 421 -2.19 -24.27 21.68
C PRO A 421 -0.81 -23.64 21.88
N ALA A 422 0.21 -24.13 21.17
CA ALA A 422 1.61 -23.95 21.55
C ALA A 422 2.06 -22.48 21.63
N ARG A 423 1.57 -21.61 20.74
CA ARG A 423 2.07 -20.23 20.59
C ARG A 423 1.19 -19.19 21.28
N LEU A 424 0.00 -19.59 21.70
CA LEU A 424 -0.94 -18.69 22.35
C LEU A 424 -0.42 -18.13 23.69
N PRO A 425 0.25 -18.90 24.58
CA PRO A 425 0.80 -18.36 25.82
C PRO A 425 1.69 -17.14 25.61
N LEU A 426 2.54 -17.14 24.57
CA LEU A 426 3.36 -15.98 24.25
C LEU A 426 2.51 -14.78 23.80
N LEU A 427 1.51 -15.01 22.95
CA LEU A 427 0.62 -13.94 22.49
C LEU A 427 -0.14 -13.29 23.65
N LEU A 428 -0.55 -14.11 24.61
CA LEU A 428 -1.24 -13.68 25.82
C LEU A 428 -0.31 -12.93 26.77
N LYS A 429 0.92 -13.43 26.94
CA LYS A 429 1.97 -12.72 27.66
C LYS A 429 2.26 -11.36 27.01
N ALA A 430 2.41 -11.31 25.69
CA ALA A 430 2.62 -10.07 24.94
C ALA A 430 1.47 -9.08 25.14
N ILE A 431 0.24 -9.58 25.04
CA ILE A 431 -0.96 -8.81 25.33
C ILE A 431 -0.94 -8.28 26.75
N ALA A 432 -0.63 -9.11 27.75
CA ALA A 432 -0.65 -8.79 29.18
C ALA A 432 0.44 -7.77 29.57
N TYR A 433 1.65 -7.91 29.03
CA TYR A 433 2.78 -7.02 29.31
C TYR A 433 2.70 -5.68 28.56
N TRP A 434 2.07 -5.65 27.38
CA TRP A 434 1.92 -4.44 26.54
C TRP A 434 0.46 -4.00 26.41
N THR A 435 -0.39 -4.29 27.41
CA THR A 435 -1.82 -3.90 27.35
C THR A 435 -1.98 -2.40 27.19
N ASP A 436 -1.01 -1.63 27.68
CA ASP A 436 -0.93 -0.18 27.59
C ASP A 436 -0.90 0.31 26.12
N THR A 437 -0.49 -0.54 25.19
CA THR A 437 -0.47 -0.26 23.75
C THR A 437 -1.88 -0.42 23.14
N PRO A 438 -2.43 0.60 22.44
CA PRO A 438 -3.79 0.59 21.91
C PRO A 438 -4.15 -0.65 21.07
N GLU A 439 -3.19 -1.14 20.28
CA GLU A 439 -3.34 -2.28 19.40
C GLU A 439 -3.57 -3.59 20.17
N CYS A 440 -2.83 -3.84 21.26
CA CYS A 440 -2.97 -5.04 22.09
C CYS A 440 -4.31 -5.04 22.83
N ALA A 441 -4.68 -3.89 23.42
CA ALA A 441 -5.96 -3.72 24.10
C ALA A 441 -7.16 -3.95 23.15
N SER A 442 -7.06 -3.47 21.90
CA SER A 442 -8.09 -3.70 20.89
C SER A 442 -8.21 -5.16 20.47
N ALA A 443 -7.11 -5.91 20.40
CA ALA A 443 -7.13 -7.34 20.08
C ALA A 443 -7.85 -8.15 21.16
N VAL A 444 -7.56 -7.87 22.44
CA VAL A 444 -8.27 -8.48 23.57
C VAL A 444 -9.75 -8.15 23.55
N ASP A 445 -10.10 -6.87 23.35
CA ASP A 445 -11.50 -6.45 23.33
C ASP A 445 -12.28 -7.17 22.23
N LYS A 446 -11.72 -7.27 21.02
CA LYS A 446 -12.38 -7.97 19.90
C LYS A 446 -12.57 -9.46 20.18
N LEU A 447 -11.56 -10.12 20.73
CA LEU A 447 -11.64 -11.55 21.07
C LEU A 447 -12.68 -11.79 22.18
N ALA A 448 -12.63 -11.00 23.25
CA ALA A 448 -13.58 -11.09 24.35
C ALA A 448 -15.00 -10.72 23.92
N THR A 449 -15.16 -9.71 23.06
CA THR A 449 -16.46 -9.32 22.49
C THR A 449 -17.06 -10.45 21.66
N PHE A 450 -16.27 -11.05 20.77
CA PHE A 450 -16.70 -12.20 19.97
C PHE A 450 -17.11 -13.36 20.87
N TYR A 451 -16.30 -13.69 21.88
CA TYR A 451 -16.65 -14.73 22.85
C TYR A 451 -17.98 -14.44 23.59
N PHE A 452 -18.14 -13.21 24.09
CA PHE A 452 -19.34 -12.81 24.82
C PHE A 452 -20.60 -12.86 23.93
N ILE A 453 -20.52 -12.35 22.70
CA ILE A 453 -21.65 -12.30 21.77
C ILE A 453 -22.00 -13.72 21.28
N ASP A 454 -21.03 -14.47 20.79
CA ASP A 454 -21.30 -15.72 20.07
C ASP A 454 -21.38 -16.96 20.97
N ILE A 455 -20.83 -16.91 22.19
CA ILE A 455 -20.77 -18.08 23.10
C ILE A 455 -21.55 -17.83 24.40
N VAL A 456 -21.38 -16.67 25.04
CA VAL A 456 -22.02 -16.40 26.35
C VAL A 456 -23.48 -15.97 26.20
N THR A 457 -23.78 -15.14 25.21
CA THR A 457 -25.14 -14.59 24.98
C THR A 457 -25.85 -15.20 23.77
N GLY A 458 -25.11 -15.88 22.88
CA GLY A 458 -25.68 -16.56 21.72
C GLY A 458 -26.50 -17.79 22.12
N GLU A 459 -27.61 -18.04 21.40
CA GLU A 459 -28.50 -19.18 21.66
C GLU A 459 -27.84 -20.54 21.35
N SER A 460 -26.72 -20.55 20.62
CA SER A 460 -25.75 -21.64 20.49
C SER A 460 -24.55 -21.16 19.65
N PRO A 461 -23.34 -21.76 19.76
CA PRO A 461 -22.20 -21.38 18.93
C PRO A 461 -22.48 -21.80 17.47
N SER A 462 -23.03 -20.87 16.69
CA SER A 462 -23.52 -21.14 15.33
C SER A 462 -22.40 -21.19 14.29
N SER A 463 -21.25 -20.59 14.60
CA SER A 463 -20.08 -20.60 13.73
C SER A 463 -19.04 -21.63 14.18
N PRO A 464 -18.37 -22.33 13.24
CA PRO A 464 -17.24 -23.21 13.55
C PRO A 464 -16.13 -22.50 14.35
N ALA A 465 -15.91 -21.20 14.12
CA ALA A 465 -14.97 -20.38 14.88
C ALA A 465 -15.36 -20.22 16.36
N ALA A 466 -16.65 -20.00 16.64
CA ALA A 466 -17.15 -19.92 18.01
C ALA A 466 -17.04 -21.26 18.74
N LEU A 467 -17.30 -22.38 18.06
CA LEU A 467 -17.11 -23.73 18.64
C LEU A 467 -15.64 -24.00 19.00
N CYS A 468 -14.70 -23.73 18.09
CA CYS A 468 -13.27 -23.89 18.35
C CYS A 468 -12.80 -23.00 19.50
N LEU A 469 -13.26 -21.75 19.55
CA LEU A 469 -12.91 -20.82 20.63
C LEU A 469 -13.50 -21.25 21.98
N ALA A 470 -14.74 -21.72 22.01
CA ALA A 470 -15.39 -22.25 23.22
C ALA A 470 -14.64 -23.48 23.77
N GLN A 471 -14.32 -24.43 22.89
CA GLN A 471 -13.54 -25.61 23.25
C GLN A 471 -12.15 -25.23 23.77
N HIS A 472 -11.53 -24.23 23.15
CA HIS A 472 -10.23 -23.74 23.58
C HIS A 472 -10.27 -23.09 24.98
N VAL A 473 -11.21 -22.17 25.23
CA VAL A 473 -11.35 -21.56 26.56
C VAL A 473 -11.64 -22.61 27.63
N THR A 474 -12.37 -23.66 27.29
CA THR A 474 -12.60 -24.82 28.19
C THR A 474 -11.29 -25.56 28.52
N ASN A 475 -10.37 -25.68 27.56
CA ASN A 475 -9.04 -26.28 27.78
C ASN A 475 -8.06 -25.36 28.52
N CYS A 476 -8.38 -24.06 28.65
CA CYS A 476 -7.56 -23.05 29.32
C CYS A 476 -8.43 -22.15 30.23
N PRO A 477 -9.03 -22.69 31.31
CA PRO A 477 -10.06 -21.98 32.09
C PRO A 477 -9.57 -20.72 32.81
N GLY A 478 -8.25 -20.52 32.98
CA GLY A 478 -7.66 -19.32 33.59
C GLY A 478 -7.41 -18.16 32.64
N LEU A 479 -7.58 -18.37 31.33
CA LEU A 479 -7.12 -17.44 30.30
C LEU A 479 -7.67 -16.01 30.47
N PHE A 480 -8.99 -15.85 30.49
CA PHE A 480 -9.61 -14.54 30.61
C PHE A 480 -9.39 -13.91 31.99
N GLN A 481 -9.28 -14.76 33.02
CA GLN A 481 -9.01 -14.32 34.39
C GLN A 481 -7.61 -13.74 34.54
N GLU A 482 -6.60 -14.39 33.98
CA GLU A 482 -5.21 -13.92 34.00
C GLU A 482 -5.08 -12.57 33.27
N ILE A 483 -5.66 -12.45 32.06
CA ILE A 483 -5.65 -11.19 31.31
C ILE A 483 -6.35 -10.08 32.11
N LEU A 484 -7.52 -10.35 32.70
CA LEU A 484 -8.25 -9.35 33.48
C LEU A 484 -7.48 -8.93 34.74
N SER A 485 -6.82 -9.87 35.42
CA SER A 485 -6.00 -9.59 36.60
C SER A 485 -4.82 -8.68 36.24
N THR A 486 -4.10 -8.97 35.17
CA THR A 486 -3.01 -8.11 34.70
C THR A 486 -3.49 -6.72 34.30
N LEU A 487 -4.66 -6.61 33.65
CA LEU A 487 -5.25 -5.30 33.30
C LEU A 487 -5.56 -4.46 34.55
N PHE A 488 -6.06 -5.08 35.63
CA PHE A 488 -6.28 -4.40 36.91
C PHE A 488 -4.96 -3.97 37.57
N GLU A 489 -3.94 -4.83 37.56
CA GLU A 489 -2.61 -4.48 38.08
C GLU A 489 -2.04 -3.25 37.36
N ILE A 490 -2.15 -3.20 36.03
CA ILE A 490 -1.66 -2.08 35.23
C ILE A 490 -2.45 -0.78 35.51
N ILE A 491 -3.77 -0.87 35.67
CA ILE A 491 -4.59 0.31 36.02
C ILE A 491 -4.23 0.83 37.41
N ILE A 492 -4.08 -0.05 38.39
CA ILE A 492 -3.84 0.28 39.80
C ILE A 492 -2.40 0.79 39.99
N PHE A 493 -1.42 0.01 39.53
CA PHE A 493 0.00 0.22 39.83
C PHE A 493 0.77 0.97 38.72
N GLY A 494 0.31 1.00 37.46
CA GLY A 494 1.05 1.58 36.33
C GLY A 494 0.99 3.11 36.20
N ASP A 495 2.11 3.74 35.83
CA ASP A 495 2.21 5.18 35.56
C ASP A 495 1.33 5.59 34.36
N GLY A 496 0.54 6.65 34.51
CA GLY A 496 -0.69 6.87 33.74
C GLY A 496 -0.52 7.13 32.24
N GLY A 497 -1.54 6.76 31.44
CA GLY A 497 -1.64 7.12 30.02
C GLY A 497 -2.76 6.39 29.23
N ASN A 498 -3.02 5.12 29.54
CA ASN A 498 -3.73 4.24 28.58
C ASN A 498 -5.13 3.76 29.00
N GLN A 499 -5.76 4.42 29.98
CA GLN A 499 -7.04 4.01 30.60
C GLN A 499 -8.19 3.84 29.59
N ARG A 500 -8.29 4.72 28.59
CA ARG A 500 -9.32 4.62 27.55
C ARG A 500 -9.15 3.37 26.70
N ASN A 501 -7.92 2.95 26.42
CA ASN A 501 -7.63 1.76 25.63
C ASN A 501 -7.94 0.48 26.43
N LEU A 502 -7.59 0.47 27.72
CA LEU A 502 -7.78 -0.67 28.62
C LEU A 502 -9.23 -0.90 29.07
N SER A 503 -10.05 0.17 29.07
CA SER A 503 -11.44 0.10 29.54
C SER A 503 -12.30 -0.92 28.80
N ARG A 504 -12.22 -0.95 27.46
CA ARG A 504 -13.02 -1.81 26.60
C ARG A 504 -12.71 -3.31 26.79
N PRO A 505 -11.44 -3.76 26.72
CA PRO A 505 -11.14 -5.16 26.99
C PRO A 505 -11.48 -5.58 28.42
N MET A 506 -11.29 -4.72 29.42
CA MET A 506 -11.69 -5.02 30.80
C MET A 506 -13.20 -5.25 30.93
N LEU A 507 -14.03 -4.38 30.36
CA LEU A 507 -15.48 -4.57 30.37
C LEU A 507 -15.88 -5.88 29.68
N SER A 508 -15.35 -6.13 28.49
CA SER A 508 -15.62 -7.35 27.72
C SER A 508 -15.25 -8.62 28.51
N LEU A 509 -14.11 -8.63 29.21
CA LEU A 509 -13.69 -9.76 30.05
C LEU A 509 -14.55 -9.91 31.32
N ILE A 510 -14.92 -8.82 31.98
CA ILE A 510 -15.80 -8.83 33.16
C ILE A 510 -17.16 -9.44 32.79
N LEU A 511 -17.74 -9.06 31.65
CA LEU A 511 -19.05 -9.55 31.23
C LEU A 511 -19.03 -11.02 30.78
N ILE A 512 -17.87 -11.58 30.41
CA ILE A 512 -17.72 -13.01 30.14
C ILE A 512 -17.86 -13.81 31.45
N ASN A 513 -17.21 -13.37 32.52
CA ASN A 513 -17.27 -14.02 33.82
C ASN A 513 -17.18 -13.02 34.98
N GLU A 514 -18.34 -12.58 35.48
CA GLU A 514 -18.48 -11.63 36.59
C GLU A 514 -17.89 -12.14 37.92
N GLU A 515 -17.81 -13.47 38.10
CA GLU A 515 -17.19 -14.09 39.28
C GLU A 515 -15.69 -13.73 39.38
N THR A 516 -15.03 -13.59 38.22
CA THR A 516 -13.63 -13.19 38.12
C THR A 516 -13.38 -11.84 38.79
N LEU A 517 -14.26 -10.86 38.55
CA LEU A 517 -14.14 -9.54 39.16
C LEU A 517 -14.31 -9.62 40.68
N THR A 518 -15.22 -10.47 41.15
CA THR A 518 -15.44 -10.71 42.58
C THR A 518 -14.21 -11.31 43.24
N ASN A 519 -13.56 -12.27 42.58
CA ASN A 519 -12.32 -12.90 43.04
C ASN A 519 -11.16 -11.89 43.09
N ILE A 520 -10.98 -11.08 42.04
CA ILE A 520 -9.97 -10.02 41.98
C ILE A 520 -10.21 -8.97 43.09
N LYS A 521 -11.47 -8.53 43.28
CA LYS A 521 -11.86 -7.63 44.38
C LYS A 521 -11.45 -8.23 45.73
N GLY A 522 -11.76 -9.51 45.98
CA GLY A 522 -11.40 -10.21 47.20
C GLY A 522 -9.89 -10.24 47.46
N GLN A 523 -9.09 -10.57 46.44
CA GLN A 523 -7.63 -10.60 46.52
C GLN A 523 -7.04 -9.21 46.82
N ILE A 524 -7.55 -8.16 46.15
CA ILE A 524 -7.10 -6.78 46.38
C ILE A 524 -7.49 -6.30 47.78
N LEU A 525 -8.69 -6.61 48.27
CA LEU A 525 -9.08 -6.25 49.63
C LEU A 525 -8.23 -6.95 50.69
N ALA A 526 -7.96 -8.25 50.50
CA ALA A 526 -7.15 -9.04 51.43
C ALA A 526 -5.68 -8.57 51.51
N SER A 527 -5.17 -7.95 50.44
CA SER A 527 -3.80 -7.39 50.39
C SER A 527 -3.68 -5.99 50.99
N HIS A 528 -4.78 -5.38 51.43
CA HIS A 528 -4.79 -4.02 52.01
C HIS A 528 -5.25 -4.02 53.48
N PRO A 529 -4.79 -3.04 54.29
CA PRO A 529 -5.21 -2.88 55.68
C PRO A 529 -6.73 -2.72 55.86
N PRO A 530 -7.31 -3.19 56.99
CA PRO A 530 -8.76 -3.22 57.21
C PRO A 530 -9.44 -1.84 57.19
N ASP A 531 -8.73 -0.78 57.58
CA ASP A 531 -9.16 0.62 57.50
C ASP A 531 -9.31 1.15 56.06
N GLN A 532 -8.69 0.48 55.08
CA GLN A 532 -8.78 0.82 53.66
C GLN A 532 -9.78 -0.07 52.91
N GLN A 533 -10.09 -1.26 53.41
CA GLN A 533 -10.95 -2.25 52.74
C GLN A 533 -12.36 -1.72 52.45
N GLN A 534 -12.97 -0.97 53.38
CA GLN A 534 -14.31 -0.42 53.18
C GLN A 534 -14.36 0.59 52.01
N HIS A 535 -13.35 1.46 51.91
CA HIS A 535 -13.22 2.42 50.82
C HIS A 535 -12.97 1.73 49.48
N LEU A 536 -12.05 0.76 49.46
CA LEU A 536 -11.74 -0.02 48.27
C LEU A 536 -12.97 -0.80 47.77
N SER A 537 -13.78 -1.36 48.68
CA SER A 537 -15.04 -2.02 48.30
C SER A 537 -15.98 -1.06 47.59
N LEU A 538 -16.12 0.17 48.11
CA LEU A 538 -16.95 1.22 47.50
C LEU A 538 -16.43 1.64 46.12
N CYS A 539 -15.11 1.70 45.92
CA CYS A 539 -14.53 1.95 44.61
C CYS A 539 -14.95 0.88 43.59
N PHE A 540 -14.89 -0.41 43.95
CA PHE A 540 -15.33 -1.49 43.07
C PHE A 540 -16.84 -1.47 42.80
N GLU A 541 -17.66 -1.04 43.75
CA GLU A 541 -19.10 -0.83 43.54
C GLU A 541 -19.36 0.30 42.53
N LYS A 542 -18.67 1.43 42.68
CA LYS A 542 -18.74 2.55 41.73
C LYS A 542 -18.23 2.18 40.34
N LEU A 543 -17.29 1.24 40.23
CA LEU A 543 -16.75 0.79 38.94
C LEU A 543 -17.86 0.18 38.06
N MET A 544 -18.74 -0.62 38.66
CA MET A 544 -19.84 -1.32 37.97
C MET A 544 -21.18 -0.58 38.04
N ALA A 545 -21.21 0.63 38.60
CA ALA A 545 -22.44 1.43 38.71
C ALA A 545 -23.01 1.80 37.34
N ASP A 546 -24.30 1.54 37.15
CA ASP A 546 -25.07 1.73 35.90
C ASP A 546 -24.54 0.95 34.69
N ILE A 547 -23.74 -0.11 34.89
CA ILE A 547 -23.24 -0.95 33.80
C ILE A 547 -24.23 -2.08 33.52
N THR A 548 -24.68 -2.18 32.27
CA THR A 548 -25.56 -3.26 31.81
C THR A 548 -24.74 -4.45 31.29
N ARG A 549 -25.37 -5.62 31.18
CA ARG A 549 -24.75 -6.82 30.58
C ARG A 549 -24.79 -6.75 29.04
N SER A 550 -24.16 -5.72 28.47
CA SER A 550 -24.11 -5.45 27.02
C SER A 550 -22.78 -4.79 26.63
N LEU A 551 -22.36 -4.96 25.37
CA LEU A 551 -21.13 -4.37 24.83
C LEU A 551 -21.38 -3.23 23.83
N ASP A 552 -22.52 -2.55 23.96
CA ASP A 552 -22.82 -1.36 23.16
C ASP A 552 -21.90 -0.18 23.52
N LEU A 553 -21.85 0.81 22.62
CA LEU A 553 -20.94 1.95 22.75
C LEU A 553 -21.23 2.80 24.00
N ASN A 554 -22.50 3.00 24.35
CA ASN A 554 -22.88 3.82 25.49
C ASN A 554 -22.43 3.17 26.80
N ASN A 555 -22.64 1.86 26.94
CA ASN A 555 -22.19 1.11 28.11
C ASN A 555 -20.66 1.08 28.25
N ARG A 556 -19.94 0.91 27.13
CA ARG A 556 -18.46 0.99 27.09
C ARG A 556 -17.92 2.36 27.51
N ASP A 557 -18.54 3.44 27.03
CA ASP A 557 -18.12 4.80 27.37
C ASP A 557 -18.43 5.12 28.84
N LYS A 558 -19.55 4.63 29.37
CA LYS A 558 -19.88 4.73 30.80
C LYS A 558 -18.87 3.99 31.67
N PHE A 559 -18.53 2.74 31.33
CA PHE A 559 -17.49 1.98 32.06
C PHE A 559 -16.14 2.69 32.02
N THR A 560 -15.78 3.27 30.88
CA THR A 560 -14.55 4.09 30.76
C THR A 560 -14.53 5.23 31.78
N GLN A 561 -15.64 5.95 31.93
CA GLN A 561 -15.75 7.04 32.92
C GLN A 561 -15.64 6.51 34.35
N ASN A 562 -16.30 5.39 34.66
CA ASN A 562 -16.23 4.75 35.98
C ASN A 562 -14.81 4.28 36.30
N LEU A 563 -14.08 3.71 35.34
CA LEU A 563 -12.70 3.25 35.50
C LEU A 563 -11.72 4.39 35.77
N ILE A 564 -11.91 5.54 35.09
CA ILE A 564 -11.11 6.75 35.35
C ILE A 564 -11.34 7.23 36.80
N ARG A 565 -12.59 7.27 37.26
CA ARG A 565 -12.93 7.64 38.66
C ARG A 565 -12.34 6.63 39.65
N PHE A 566 -12.51 5.34 39.38
CA PHE A 566 -11.97 4.25 40.19
C PHE A 566 -10.47 4.44 40.45
N LYS A 567 -9.67 4.66 39.39
CA LYS A 567 -8.22 4.85 39.52
C LYS A 567 -7.88 6.08 40.38
N ASN A 568 -8.56 7.20 40.17
CA ASN A 568 -8.31 8.44 40.91
C ASN A 568 -8.62 8.26 42.41
N GLU A 569 -9.77 7.67 42.73
CA GLU A 569 -10.17 7.40 44.12
C GLU A 569 -9.24 6.37 44.78
N PHE A 570 -8.79 5.34 44.04
CA PHE A 570 -7.84 4.34 44.51
C PHE A 570 -6.46 4.97 44.84
N ARG A 571 -5.98 5.92 44.02
CA ARG A 571 -4.68 6.59 44.22
C ARG A 571 -4.68 7.66 45.30
N SER A 572 -5.82 8.31 45.53
CA SER A 572 -5.94 9.43 46.49
C SER A 572 -5.48 9.10 47.92
N LYS A 573 -5.62 7.83 48.37
CA LYS A 573 -5.14 7.39 49.69
C LYS A 573 -3.70 6.83 49.70
N ARG A 574 -3.13 6.47 48.55
CA ARG A 574 -1.73 5.97 48.48
C ARG A 574 -0.73 7.09 48.80
N TYR A 575 -1.05 8.34 48.46
CA TYR A 575 -0.25 9.52 48.84
C TYR A 575 -0.52 10.02 50.27
N ALA A 576 -1.68 9.71 50.85
CA ALA A 576 -1.98 10.05 52.24
C ALA A 576 -1.15 9.22 53.24
N ALA A 577 -0.85 7.96 52.91
CA ALA A 577 -0.08 7.05 53.76
C ALA A 577 1.46 7.23 53.68
N ILE A 578 1.98 8.08 52.78
CA ILE A 578 3.42 8.39 52.67
C ILE A 578 3.76 9.72 53.37
N LEU A 579 2.75 10.52 53.73
CA LEU A 579 2.90 11.83 54.39
C LEU A 579 2.43 11.83 55.87
N THR A 580 2.20 10.65 56.43
CA THR A 580 2.00 10.40 57.87
C THR A 580 2.94 9.29 58.30
#